data_AF-A0A2R5L211-F1
#
_entry.id   AF-A0A2R5L211-F1
#
_cell.length_a   1.000
_cell.length_b   1.000
_cell.length_c   1.000
_cell.angle_alpha   90.00
_cell.angle_beta   90.00
_cell.angle_gamma   90.00
#
_symmetry.space_group_name_H-M   'P 1'
#
loop_
_entity.id
_entity.type
_entity.pdbx_description
1 polymer ?
#
loop_
_entity_poly.entity_id
_entity_poly.type
_entity_poly.pdbx_seq_one_letter_code
_entity_poly.pdbx_strand_id
1 'polypeptide(L)'
;TGKSLNFLRSVCKLKAPMDDQETITAALKQTTVESLFMSGSRDVLEQLISVTYRAACGRVLEEVLERQQLLTHLRALRRYLLLGQGDFIHMLLQVLRNELCQEASRLYPHNLSSLLGMAVAGSNARYDHPDTLRRLDVKLLEVAQGDTGWDVFSLDYHVDGPIGTVLTSSSMQHYLMLFNSLWRAKHMECVLSDTWKQQSAISKLCRKLPEVRGVVH
;
A
#
# COMPACT_ATOMS: atom_id res chain seq x y z
N THR A 1 -15.38 9.22 -22.15
CA THR A 1 -15.39 10.65 -21.77
C THR A 1 -16.16 10.92 -20.48
N GLY A 2 -17.41 10.47 -20.34
CA GLY A 2 -18.22 10.77 -19.14
C GLY A 2 -17.64 10.28 -17.80
N LYS A 3 -17.05 9.07 -17.76
CA LYS A 3 -16.47 8.50 -16.53
C LYS A 3 -15.25 9.29 -16.03
N SER A 4 -14.35 9.70 -16.92
CA SER A 4 -13.15 10.48 -16.57
C SER A 4 -13.51 11.89 -16.11
N LEU A 5 -14.47 12.53 -16.75
CA LEU A 5 -15.03 13.82 -16.30
C LEU A 5 -15.74 13.72 -14.96
N ASN A 6 -16.51 12.65 -14.74
CA ASN A 6 -17.15 12.42 -13.45
C ASN A 6 -16.10 12.19 -12.36
N PHE A 7 -15.04 11.45 -12.64
CA PHE A 7 -13.92 11.26 -11.72
C PHE A 7 -13.26 12.59 -11.31
N LEU A 8 -12.92 13.45 -12.28
CA LEU A 8 -12.36 14.78 -12.00
C LEU A 8 -13.29 15.64 -11.12
N ARG A 9 -14.59 15.58 -11.40
CA ARG A 9 -15.59 16.44 -10.75
C ARG A 9 -16.00 15.95 -9.36
N SER A 10 -16.22 14.64 -9.21
CA SER A 10 -16.73 14.04 -7.96
C SER A 10 -15.61 13.65 -7.00
N VAL A 11 -14.48 13.17 -7.52
CA VAL A 11 -13.41 12.59 -6.71
C VAL A 11 -12.25 13.57 -6.51
N CYS A 12 -11.78 14.22 -7.58
CA CYS A 12 -10.70 15.21 -7.49
C CYS A 12 -11.19 16.60 -7.07
N LYS A 13 -12.52 16.83 -7.03
CA LYS A 13 -13.15 18.14 -6.74
C LYS A 13 -12.62 19.30 -7.59
N LEU A 14 -11.97 19.04 -8.72
CA LEU A 14 -11.48 20.10 -9.60
C LEU A 14 -12.66 20.77 -10.30
N LYS A 15 -12.87 22.05 -9.99
CA LYS A 15 -13.78 22.96 -10.71
C LYS A 15 -13.05 23.80 -11.77
N ALA A 16 -11.77 23.53 -12.05
CA ALA A 16 -11.02 24.32 -13.01
C ALA A 16 -11.61 24.14 -14.42
N PRO A 17 -11.90 25.23 -15.16
CA PRO A 17 -12.33 25.13 -16.54
C PRO A 17 -11.25 24.42 -17.37
N MET A 18 -11.68 23.59 -18.32
CA MET A 18 -10.74 23.07 -19.31
C MET A 18 -10.21 24.25 -20.12
N ASP A 19 -8.89 24.35 -20.31
CA ASP A 19 -8.30 25.37 -21.19
C ASP A 19 -8.81 25.12 -22.63
N ASP A 20 -9.02 23.84 -22.94
CA ASP A 20 -9.68 23.39 -24.17
C ASP A 20 -11.21 23.52 -24.14
N GLN A 21 -11.84 23.91 -23.02
CA GLN A 21 -13.31 24.01 -22.97
C GLN A 21 -13.82 25.10 -23.91
N GLU A 22 -13.05 26.16 -24.09
CA GLU A 22 -13.37 27.26 -24.99
C GLU A 22 -13.23 26.85 -26.46
N THR A 23 -12.20 26.09 -26.81
CA THR A 23 -12.00 25.56 -28.17
C THR A 23 -13.05 24.50 -28.52
N ILE A 24 -13.40 23.64 -27.56
CA ILE A 24 -14.44 22.61 -27.69
C ILE A 24 -15.84 23.25 -27.77
N THR A 25 -16.13 24.26 -26.95
CA THR A 25 -17.42 24.96 -27.01
C THR A 25 -17.55 25.85 -28.25
N ALA A 26 -16.45 26.42 -28.75
CA ALA A 26 -16.43 27.13 -30.03
C ALA A 26 -16.69 26.19 -31.21
N ALA A 27 -16.06 25.00 -31.23
CA ALA A 27 -16.29 23.98 -32.25
C ALA A 27 -17.73 23.42 -32.21
N LEU A 28 -18.28 23.20 -31.00
CA LEU A 28 -19.67 22.78 -30.82
C LEU A 28 -20.68 23.85 -31.26
N LYS A 29 -20.41 25.14 -31.01
CA LYS A 29 -21.26 26.25 -31.45
C LYS A 29 -21.32 26.40 -32.97
N GLN A 30 -20.30 25.97 -33.70
CA GLN A 30 -20.28 25.97 -35.16
C GLN A 30 -20.98 24.74 -35.78
N THR A 31 -21.31 23.73 -34.96
CA THR A 31 -21.89 22.47 -35.44
C THR A 31 -23.38 22.43 -35.11
N THR A 32 -24.25 22.72 -36.09
CA THR A 32 -25.70 22.63 -35.95
C THR A 32 -26.17 21.19 -35.76
N VAL A 33 -27.26 20.98 -35.00
CA VAL A 33 -27.78 19.62 -34.70
C VAL A 33 -28.10 18.82 -35.96
N GLU A 34 -28.48 19.50 -37.05
CA GLU A 34 -28.80 18.89 -38.35
C GLU A 34 -27.56 18.37 -39.10
N SER A 35 -26.38 18.98 -38.93
CA SER A 35 -25.16 18.49 -39.57
C SER A 35 -24.64 17.22 -38.89
N LEU A 36 -24.92 17.01 -37.60
CA LEU A 36 -24.50 15.82 -36.84
C LEU A 36 -25.09 14.49 -37.32
N PHE A 37 -26.21 14.53 -38.04
CA PHE A 37 -26.89 13.33 -38.57
C PHE A 37 -26.58 13.04 -40.04
N MET A 38 -25.78 13.88 -40.70
CA MET A 38 -25.34 13.67 -42.08
C MET A 38 -24.10 12.77 -42.11
N SER A 39 -24.08 11.78 -43.02
CA SER A 39 -23.08 10.72 -43.06
C SER A 39 -21.60 11.18 -43.14
N GLY A 40 -21.33 12.42 -43.56
CA GLY A 40 -19.98 13.00 -43.62
C GLY A 40 -19.51 13.74 -42.37
N SER A 41 -20.39 14.00 -41.40
CA SER A 41 -20.06 14.75 -40.16
C SER A 41 -19.76 13.83 -38.97
N ARG A 42 -19.92 12.51 -39.16
CA ARG A 42 -19.55 11.49 -38.16
C ARG A 42 -18.06 11.51 -37.86
N ASP A 43 -17.22 11.65 -38.88
CA ASP A 43 -15.76 11.67 -38.74
C ASP A 43 -15.28 12.89 -37.96
N VAL A 44 -15.91 14.06 -38.19
CA VAL A 44 -15.60 15.30 -37.48
C VAL A 44 -16.00 15.19 -36.00
N LEU A 45 -17.17 14.64 -35.72
CA LEU A 45 -17.62 14.39 -34.34
C LEU A 45 -16.69 13.38 -33.64
N GLU A 46 -16.30 12.30 -34.31
CA GLU A 46 -15.41 11.28 -33.76
C GLU A 46 -14.02 11.86 -33.47
N GLN A 47 -13.49 12.69 -34.37
CA GLN A 47 -12.25 13.43 -34.13
C GLN A 47 -12.38 14.37 -32.93
N LEU A 48 -13.46 15.14 -32.83
CA LEU A 48 -13.71 16.03 -31.68
C LEU A 48 -13.80 15.24 -30.37
N ILE A 49 -14.54 14.13 -30.36
CA ILE A 49 -14.63 13.23 -29.20
C ILE A 49 -13.25 12.67 -28.85
N SER A 50 -12.44 12.28 -29.82
CA SER A 50 -11.10 11.74 -29.57
C SER A 50 -10.16 12.78 -28.95
N VAL A 51 -10.22 14.04 -29.41
CA VAL A 51 -9.42 15.16 -28.87
C VAL A 51 -9.86 15.49 -27.44
N THR A 52 -11.17 15.64 -27.22
CA THR A 52 -11.72 15.91 -25.88
C THR A 52 -11.41 14.77 -24.90
N TYR A 53 -11.46 13.52 -25.38
CA TYR A 53 -11.10 12.35 -24.59
C TYR A 53 -9.63 12.36 -24.19
N ARG A 54 -8.72 12.60 -25.14
CA ARG A 54 -7.28 12.68 -24.85
C ARG A 54 -6.95 13.79 -23.86
N ALA A 55 -7.51 14.98 -24.04
CA ALA A 55 -7.32 16.11 -23.12
C ALA A 55 -7.85 15.79 -21.70
N ALA A 56 -9.06 15.23 -21.60
CA ALA A 56 -9.64 14.82 -20.33
C ALA A 56 -8.83 13.71 -19.63
N CYS A 57 -8.36 12.72 -20.39
CA CYS A 57 -7.54 11.63 -19.87
C CYS A 57 -6.16 12.11 -19.44
N GLY A 58 -5.53 13.00 -20.21
CA GLY A 58 -4.23 13.60 -19.86
C GLY A 58 -4.29 14.32 -18.51
N ARG A 59 -5.33 15.15 -18.30
CA ARG A 59 -5.55 15.84 -17.03
C ARG A 59 -5.84 14.91 -15.85
N VAL A 60 -6.65 13.86 -16.06
CA VAL A 60 -6.84 12.83 -15.03
C VAL A 60 -5.52 12.19 -14.65
N LEU A 61 -4.70 11.85 -15.65
CA LEU A 61 -3.44 11.18 -15.43
C LEU A 61 -2.45 12.07 -14.67
N GLU A 62 -2.34 13.34 -15.06
CA GLU A 62 -1.52 14.35 -14.37
C GLU A 62 -1.97 14.54 -12.91
N GLU A 63 -3.28 14.70 -12.69
CA GLU A 63 -3.83 14.87 -11.34
C GLU A 63 -3.57 13.63 -10.46
N VAL A 64 -3.78 12.42 -10.99
CA VAL A 64 -3.61 11.17 -10.22
C VAL A 64 -2.14 10.84 -9.99
N LEU A 65 -1.28 11.00 -11.00
CA LEU A 65 0.13 10.67 -10.88
C LEU A 65 0.92 11.74 -10.13
N GLU A 66 0.68 13.01 -10.40
CA GLU A 66 1.49 14.11 -9.88
C GLU A 66 0.92 14.67 -8.58
N ARG A 67 -0.36 15.03 -8.53
CA ARG A 67 -0.93 15.66 -7.32
C ARG A 67 -1.26 14.65 -6.25
N GLN A 68 -1.80 13.51 -6.63
CA GLN A 68 -2.09 12.41 -5.70
C GLN A 68 -0.91 11.45 -5.53
N GLN A 69 0.22 11.69 -6.21
CA GLN A 69 1.47 10.95 -6.04
C GLN A 69 1.27 9.42 -6.07
N LEU A 70 0.40 8.91 -6.94
CA LEU A 70 0.00 7.49 -6.95
C LEU A 70 1.20 6.54 -7.00
N LEU A 71 2.24 6.87 -7.78
CA LEU A 71 3.45 6.04 -7.87
C LEU A 71 4.20 5.94 -6.53
N THR A 72 4.18 7.01 -5.73
CA THR A 72 4.76 7.03 -4.39
C THR A 72 4.00 6.09 -3.46
N HIS A 73 2.67 6.07 -3.53
CA HIS A 73 1.82 5.16 -2.78
C HIS A 73 2.00 3.69 -3.22
N LEU A 74 2.08 3.42 -4.52
CA LEU A 74 2.37 2.07 -5.04
C LEU A 74 3.74 1.56 -4.59
N ARG A 75 4.76 2.44 -4.60
CA ARG A 75 6.08 2.11 -4.06
C ARG A 75 6.03 1.82 -2.56
N ALA A 76 5.20 2.55 -1.80
CA ALA A 76 4.99 2.31 -0.38
C ALA A 76 4.36 0.94 -0.12
N LEU A 77 3.31 0.56 -0.86
CA LEU A 77 2.71 -0.77 -0.75
C LEU A 77 3.75 -1.87 -0.94
N ARG A 78 4.64 -1.74 -1.94
CA ARG A 78 5.73 -2.69 -2.15
C ARG A 78 6.74 -2.69 -0.99
N ARG A 79 7.10 -1.52 -0.46
CA ARG A 79 8.09 -1.40 0.61
C ARG A 79 7.60 -1.98 1.94
N TYR A 80 6.35 -1.67 2.32
CA TYR A 80 5.79 -1.99 3.63
C TYR A 80 4.97 -3.28 3.61
N LEU A 81 3.98 -3.41 2.72
CA LEU A 81 3.06 -4.56 2.70
C LEU A 81 3.66 -5.79 2.03
N LEU A 82 4.62 -5.62 1.11
CA LEU A 82 5.35 -6.73 0.50
C LEU A 82 6.75 -6.93 1.09
N LEU A 83 7.02 -6.34 2.27
CA LEU A 83 8.28 -6.48 3.00
C LEU A 83 9.53 -6.10 2.18
N GLY A 84 9.39 -5.23 1.17
CA GLY A 84 10.50 -4.83 0.29
C GLY A 84 11.56 -3.95 0.98
N GLN A 85 11.22 -3.30 2.09
CA GLN A 85 12.12 -2.42 2.86
C GLN A 85 12.69 -3.16 4.07
N GLY A 86 13.79 -3.90 3.88
CA GLY A 86 14.32 -4.84 4.87
C GLY A 86 14.76 -4.21 6.21
N ASP A 87 15.33 -3.00 6.20
CA ASP A 87 15.76 -2.30 7.42
C ASP A 87 14.57 -1.89 8.30
N PHE A 88 13.49 -1.40 7.69
CA PHE A 88 12.24 -1.12 8.38
C PHE A 88 11.65 -2.39 8.99
N ILE A 89 11.54 -3.48 8.21
CA ILE A 89 10.96 -4.74 8.70
C ILE A 89 11.82 -5.34 9.82
N HIS A 90 13.15 -5.23 9.72
CA HIS A 90 14.05 -5.64 10.79
C HIS A 90 13.79 -4.85 12.08
N MET A 91 13.72 -3.51 11.99
CA MET A 91 13.44 -2.67 13.15
C MET A 91 12.06 -2.96 13.74
N LEU A 92 11.05 -3.13 12.88
CA LEU A 92 9.69 -3.47 13.28
C LEU A 92 9.65 -4.78 14.08
N LEU A 93 10.33 -5.82 13.60
CA LEU A 93 10.43 -7.10 14.29
C LEU A 93 11.13 -6.97 15.66
N GLN A 94 12.19 -6.17 15.77
CA GLN A 94 12.88 -5.95 17.06
C GLN A 94 11.96 -5.31 18.09
N VAL A 95 11.21 -4.29 17.67
CA VAL A 95 10.34 -3.51 18.56
C VAL A 95 9.07 -4.28 18.92
N LEU A 96 8.47 -4.99 17.97
CA LEU A 96 7.21 -5.71 18.17
C LEU A 96 7.38 -7.07 18.85
N ARG A 97 8.56 -7.69 18.82
CA ARG A 97 8.78 -9.07 19.30
C ARG A 97 8.17 -9.35 20.67
N ASN A 98 8.37 -8.44 21.62
CA ASN A 98 7.91 -8.64 23.00
C ASN A 98 6.39 -8.59 23.13
N GLU A 99 5.73 -7.74 22.35
CA GLU A 99 4.26 -7.68 22.32
C GLU A 99 3.68 -8.89 21.59
N LEU A 100 4.26 -9.27 20.44
CA LEU A 100 3.71 -10.34 19.61
C LEU A 100 3.84 -11.73 20.23
N CYS A 101 4.77 -11.93 21.16
CA CYS A 101 4.88 -13.16 21.96
C CYS A 101 3.76 -13.29 23.00
N GLN A 102 2.97 -12.24 23.27
CA GLN A 102 1.85 -12.30 24.19
C GLN A 102 0.61 -12.91 23.52
N GLU A 103 -0.36 -13.32 24.35
CA GLU A 103 -1.68 -13.75 23.88
C GLU A 103 -2.38 -12.60 23.13
N ALA A 104 -3.09 -12.93 22.05
CA ALA A 104 -3.79 -11.96 21.22
C ALA A 104 -4.80 -11.11 22.00
N SER A 105 -5.33 -11.63 23.12
CA SER A 105 -6.26 -10.93 24.02
C SER A 105 -5.66 -9.73 24.75
N ARG A 106 -4.32 -9.68 24.89
CA ARG A 106 -3.60 -8.62 25.63
C ARG A 106 -3.07 -7.52 24.73
N LEU A 107 -3.21 -7.67 23.41
CA LEU A 107 -2.68 -6.73 22.44
C LEU A 107 -3.62 -5.55 22.26
N TYR A 108 -3.06 -4.35 22.43
CA TYR A 108 -3.80 -3.12 22.19
C TYR A 108 -3.29 -2.41 20.93
N PRO A 109 -4.19 -2.02 19.99
CA PRO A 109 -3.80 -1.36 18.75
C PRO A 109 -2.96 -0.11 18.96
N HIS A 110 -3.28 0.73 19.95
CA HIS A 110 -2.54 1.97 20.23
C HIS A 110 -1.07 1.72 20.60
N ASN A 111 -0.78 0.64 21.34
CA ASN A 111 0.59 0.26 21.67
C ASN A 111 1.33 -0.15 20.40
N LEU A 112 0.69 -0.95 19.55
CA LEU A 112 1.27 -1.39 18.29
C LEU A 112 1.50 -0.23 17.31
N SER A 113 0.58 0.73 17.22
CA SER A 113 0.78 1.95 16.42
C SER A 113 1.92 2.82 16.97
N SER A 114 2.10 2.89 18.30
CA SER A 114 3.25 3.57 18.91
C SER A 114 4.57 2.86 18.56
N LEU A 115 4.60 1.54 18.65
CA LEU A 115 5.75 0.69 18.29
C LEU A 115 6.07 0.79 16.79
N LEU A 116 5.06 0.85 15.93
CA LEU A 116 5.20 1.14 14.50
C LEU A 116 5.86 2.51 14.28
N GLY A 117 5.42 3.54 14.99
CA GLY A 117 6.04 4.86 14.96
C GLY A 117 7.52 4.83 15.35
N MET A 118 7.88 4.06 16.38
CA MET A 118 9.28 3.86 16.77
C MET A 118 10.07 3.08 15.71
N ALA A 119 9.47 2.10 15.04
CA ALA A 119 10.12 1.36 13.96
C ALA A 119 10.40 2.25 12.74
N VAL A 120 9.46 3.12 12.38
CA VAL A 120 9.65 4.15 11.34
C VAL A 120 10.79 5.10 11.74
N ALA A 121 10.74 5.60 12.98
CA ALA A 121 11.76 6.50 13.51
C ALA A 121 13.13 5.82 13.67
N GLY A 122 13.20 4.50 13.83
CA GLY A 122 14.43 3.72 13.96
C GLY A 122 15.06 3.28 12.63
N SER A 123 14.37 3.46 11.51
CA SER A 123 14.80 2.99 10.18
C SER A 123 14.95 4.13 9.18
N ASN A 124 15.34 3.82 7.94
CA ASN A 124 15.36 4.81 6.85
C ASN A 124 13.95 5.17 6.35
N ALA A 125 12.91 4.47 6.79
CA ALA A 125 11.51 4.79 6.49
C ALA A 125 11.13 6.21 6.94
N ARG A 126 11.83 6.80 7.92
CA ARG A 126 11.63 8.19 8.36
C ARG A 126 11.76 9.24 7.24
N TYR A 127 12.49 8.92 6.17
CA TYR A 127 12.73 9.82 5.05
C TYR A 127 11.71 9.65 3.91
N ASP A 128 10.77 8.71 4.04
CA ASP A 128 9.69 8.56 3.07
C ASP A 128 8.67 9.69 3.18
N HIS A 129 7.85 9.84 2.12
CA HIS A 129 6.86 10.90 2.03
C HIS A 129 5.92 10.89 3.26
N PRO A 130 5.65 12.06 3.89
CA PRO A 130 4.86 12.11 5.13
C PRO A 130 3.45 11.55 4.95
N ASP A 131 2.82 11.75 3.79
CA ASP A 131 1.49 11.19 3.52
C ASP A 131 1.51 9.67 3.39
N THR A 132 2.62 9.07 2.98
CA THR A 132 2.78 7.62 2.97
C THR A 132 2.78 7.07 4.39
N LEU A 133 3.52 7.71 5.28
CA LEU A 133 3.65 7.28 6.68
C LEU A 133 2.35 7.47 7.46
N ARG A 134 1.61 8.56 7.20
CA ARG A 134 0.28 8.79 7.81
C ARG A 134 -0.76 7.74 7.43
N ARG A 135 -0.59 7.09 6.29
CA ARG A 135 -1.50 6.06 5.77
C ARG A 135 -1.14 4.66 6.26
N LEU A 136 0.06 4.47 6.78
CA LEU A 136 0.50 3.19 7.32
C LEU A 136 0.02 3.05 8.76
N ASP A 137 -0.80 2.03 9.02
CA ASP A 137 -1.30 1.75 10.37
C ASP A 137 -1.26 0.25 10.68
N VAL A 138 -1.49 -0.09 11.93
CA VAL A 138 -1.60 -1.47 12.39
C VAL A 138 -3.06 -1.89 12.37
N LYS A 139 -3.30 -3.12 11.91
CA LYS A 139 -4.60 -3.78 11.94
C LYS A 139 -4.49 -5.10 12.66
N LEU A 140 -5.39 -5.33 13.62
CA LEU A 140 -5.56 -6.63 14.24
C LEU A 140 -6.65 -7.42 13.51
N LEU A 141 -6.34 -8.66 13.17
CA LEU A 141 -7.30 -9.61 12.61
C LEU A 141 -8.20 -10.16 13.72
N GLU A 142 -9.27 -10.86 13.32
CA GLU A 142 -10.17 -11.53 14.27
C GLU A 142 -9.39 -12.55 15.11
N VAL A 143 -9.58 -12.46 16.43
CA VAL A 143 -8.85 -13.27 17.41
C VAL A 143 -9.60 -14.58 17.67
N ALA A 144 -8.97 -15.71 17.44
CA ALA A 144 -9.44 -17.02 17.90
C ALA A 144 -8.82 -17.41 19.25
N GLN A 145 -9.40 -18.41 19.92
CA GLN A 145 -8.86 -18.90 21.19
C GLN A 145 -7.51 -19.58 20.99
N GLY A 146 -6.49 -19.11 21.71
CA GLY A 146 -5.12 -19.63 21.64
C GLY A 146 -4.21 -18.89 20.66
N ASP A 147 -4.72 -17.87 19.96
CA ASP A 147 -3.91 -17.07 19.05
C ASP A 147 -2.88 -16.23 19.81
N THR A 148 -1.69 -16.14 19.21
CA THR A 148 -0.64 -15.23 19.67
C THR A 148 -0.64 -13.95 18.85
N GLY A 149 0.06 -12.92 19.32
CA GLY A 149 0.17 -11.68 18.55
C GLY A 149 0.73 -11.84 17.15
N TRP A 150 1.58 -12.83 16.93
CA TRP A 150 2.11 -13.17 15.60
C TRP A 150 1.03 -13.56 14.59
N ASP A 151 -0.10 -14.11 15.05
CA ASP A 151 -1.18 -14.62 14.19
C ASP A 151 -2.17 -13.51 13.81
N VAL A 152 -2.38 -12.55 14.71
CA VAL A 152 -3.40 -11.50 14.58
C VAL A 152 -2.85 -10.18 14.08
N PHE A 153 -1.53 -9.94 14.19
CA PHE A 153 -0.90 -8.70 13.75
C PHE A 153 -0.88 -8.58 12.22
N SER A 154 -1.28 -7.42 11.71
CA SER A 154 -1.17 -7.06 10.30
C SER A 154 -0.85 -5.59 10.10
N LEU A 155 -0.18 -5.25 9.00
CA LEU A 155 -0.02 -3.86 8.56
C LEU A 155 -1.11 -3.53 7.55
N ASP A 156 -1.75 -2.38 7.74
CA ASP A 156 -2.75 -1.85 6.80
C ASP A 156 -2.27 -0.54 6.19
N TYR A 157 -2.71 -0.31 4.95
CA TYR A 157 -2.43 0.94 4.23
C TYR A 157 -3.73 1.62 3.89
N HIS A 158 -4.04 2.68 4.63
CA HIS A 158 -5.28 3.41 4.43
C HIS A 158 -5.26 4.16 3.10
N VAL A 159 -6.18 3.78 2.22
CA VAL A 159 -6.39 4.48 0.95
C VAL A 159 -7.73 5.19 0.98
N ASP A 160 -7.69 6.51 1.06
CA ASP A 160 -8.85 7.40 0.99
C ASP A 160 -8.76 8.34 -0.22
N GLY A 161 -9.91 8.92 -0.58
CA GLY A 161 -10.02 9.89 -1.67
C GLY A 161 -9.72 9.32 -3.06
N PRO A 162 -9.04 10.08 -3.94
CA PRO A 162 -8.81 9.70 -5.35
C PRO A 162 -7.85 8.53 -5.54
N ILE A 163 -7.05 8.17 -4.53
CA ILE A 163 -6.18 7.00 -4.61
C ILE A 163 -7.02 5.73 -4.45
N GLY A 164 -8.09 5.78 -3.64
CA GLY A 164 -8.98 4.63 -3.37
C GLY A 164 -9.82 4.19 -4.56
N THR A 165 -9.98 5.05 -5.57
CA THR A 165 -10.64 4.66 -6.82
C THR A 165 -9.75 3.80 -7.71
N VAL A 166 -8.42 3.97 -7.60
CA VAL A 166 -7.45 3.16 -8.34
C VAL A 166 -7.09 1.92 -7.53
N LEU A 167 -6.79 2.10 -6.25
CA LEU A 167 -6.56 1.04 -5.28
C LEU A 167 -7.88 0.62 -4.65
N THR A 168 -8.59 -0.23 -5.38
CA THR A 168 -9.88 -0.76 -4.93
C THR A 168 -9.74 -1.58 -3.65
N SER A 169 -10.82 -1.63 -2.85
CA SER A 169 -10.85 -2.42 -1.62
C SER A 169 -10.55 -3.91 -1.84
N SER A 170 -10.95 -4.46 -2.99
CA SER A 170 -10.61 -5.84 -3.35
C SER A 170 -9.10 -6.01 -3.56
N SER A 171 -8.42 -5.08 -4.24
CA SER A 171 -6.95 -5.10 -4.37
C SER A 171 -6.26 -5.05 -3.01
N MET A 172 -6.74 -4.20 -2.10
CA MET A 172 -6.18 -4.10 -0.74
C MET A 172 -6.36 -5.38 0.08
N GLN A 173 -7.48 -6.09 -0.08
CA GLN A 173 -7.65 -7.41 0.54
C GLN A 173 -6.62 -8.43 0.03
N HIS A 174 -6.29 -8.41 -1.26
CA HIS A 174 -5.21 -9.27 -1.79
C HIS A 174 -3.85 -8.91 -1.19
N TYR A 175 -3.53 -7.61 -1.06
CA TYR A 175 -2.31 -7.18 -0.39
C TYR A 175 -2.26 -7.62 1.08
N LEU A 176 -3.38 -7.57 1.79
CA LEU A 176 -3.48 -8.05 3.18
C LEU A 176 -3.19 -9.56 3.27
N MET A 177 -3.76 -10.36 2.36
CA MET A 177 -3.48 -11.81 2.31
C MET A 177 -2.00 -12.10 2.01
N LEU A 178 -1.40 -11.35 1.08
CA LEU A 178 0.01 -11.46 0.76
C LEU A 178 0.89 -11.07 1.95
N PHE A 179 0.59 -9.95 2.61
CA PHE A 179 1.30 -9.52 3.81
C PHE A 179 1.27 -10.60 4.89
N ASN A 180 0.08 -11.14 5.22
CA ASN A 180 -0.05 -12.16 6.26
C ASN A 180 0.77 -13.43 5.95
N SER A 181 0.82 -13.82 4.67
CA SER A 181 1.61 -14.97 4.23
C SER A 181 3.11 -14.70 4.36
N LEU A 182 3.57 -13.52 3.90
CA LEU A 182 4.97 -13.10 4.01
C LEU A 182 5.40 -12.89 5.47
N TRP A 183 4.51 -12.37 6.30
CA TRP A 183 4.73 -12.13 7.72
C TRP A 183 4.98 -13.44 8.47
N ARG A 184 4.16 -14.47 8.22
CA ARG A 184 4.37 -15.81 8.79
C ARG A 184 5.70 -16.42 8.34
N ALA A 185 6.04 -16.29 7.05
CA ALA A 185 7.33 -16.74 6.55
C ALA A 185 8.50 -16.01 7.24
N LYS A 186 8.37 -14.69 7.46
CA LYS A 186 9.36 -13.89 8.15
C LYS A 186 9.50 -14.27 9.62
N HIS A 187 8.39 -14.56 10.30
CA HIS A 187 8.39 -15.06 11.67
C HIS A 187 9.15 -16.39 11.76
N MET A 188 8.87 -17.35 10.86
CA MET A 188 9.59 -18.62 10.81
C MET A 188 11.10 -18.43 10.58
N GLU A 189 11.49 -17.54 9.68
CA GLU A 189 12.90 -17.18 9.45
C GLU A 189 13.58 -16.66 10.73
N CYS A 190 12.89 -15.79 11.48
CA CYS A 190 13.40 -15.26 12.75
C CYS A 190 13.56 -16.35 13.80
N VAL A 191 12.55 -17.21 13.98
CA VAL A 191 12.60 -18.32 14.93
C VAL A 191 13.74 -19.27 14.59
N LEU A 192 13.90 -19.67 13.33
CA LEU A 192 15.00 -20.53 12.87
C LEU A 192 16.37 -19.87 13.07
N SER A 193 16.47 -18.57 12.81
CA SER A 193 17.71 -17.83 13.04
C SER A 193 18.09 -17.82 14.51
N ASP A 194 17.12 -17.71 15.42
CA ASP A 194 17.36 -17.66 16.84
C ASP A 194 17.67 -19.04 17.44
N THR A 195 16.97 -20.10 17.01
CA THR A 195 17.31 -21.47 17.41
C THR A 195 18.70 -21.86 16.91
N TRP A 196 19.10 -21.46 15.70
CA TRP A 196 20.44 -21.69 15.19
C TRP A 196 21.52 -20.97 16.02
N LYS A 197 21.29 -19.72 16.41
CA LYS A 197 22.20 -18.97 17.30
C LYS A 197 22.34 -19.67 18.66
N GLN A 198 21.23 -20.11 19.24
CA GLN A 198 21.22 -20.85 20.50
C GLN A 198 21.99 -22.17 20.39
N GLN A 199 21.72 -22.97 19.36
CA GLN A 199 22.41 -24.24 19.12
C GLN A 199 23.92 -24.02 18.91
N SER A 200 24.29 -23.00 18.16
CA SER A 200 25.70 -22.64 17.94
C SER A 200 26.40 -22.23 19.24
N ALA A 201 25.71 -21.52 20.13
CA ALA A 201 26.22 -21.13 21.43
C ALA A 201 26.37 -22.35 22.38
N ILE A 202 25.34 -23.20 22.44
CA ILE A 202 25.34 -24.44 23.24
C ILE A 202 26.45 -25.37 22.75
N SER A 203 26.60 -25.56 21.44
CA SER A 203 27.68 -26.38 20.86
C SER A 203 29.06 -25.90 21.30
N LYS A 204 29.30 -24.58 21.33
CA LYS A 204 30.57 -24.00 21.83
C LYS A 204 30.78 -24.28 23.32
N LEU A 205 29.73 -24.26 24.13
CA LEU A 205 29.80 -24.58 25.57
C LEU A 205 30.06 -26.08 25.79
N CYS A 206 29.33 -26.95 25.09
CA CYS A 206 29.44 -28.40 25.19
C CYS A 206 30.78 -28.94 24.67
N ARG A 207 31.51 -28.21 23.80
CA ARG A 207 32.91 -28.56 23.46
C ARG A 207 33.84 -28.62 24.68
N LYS A 208 33.49 -27.95 25.79
CA LYS A 208 34.24 -28.00 27.06
C LYS A 208 33.87 -29.20 27.94
N LEU A 209 32.79 -29.93 27.62
CA LEU A 209 32.27 -31.06 28.39
C LEU A 209 32.30 -32.33 27.53
N PRO A 210 33.35 -33.18 27.64
CA PRO A 210 33.53 -34.33 26.76
C PRO A 210 32.40 -35.38 26.86
N GLU A 211 31.69 -35.44 27.98
CA GLU A 211 30.59 -36.39 28.24
C GLU A 211 29.33 -36.10 27.41
N VAL A 212 29.07 -34.85 27.05
CA VAL A 212 27.85 -34.43 26.34
C VAL A 212 28.04 -34.41 24.82
N ARG A 213 29.27 -34.67 24.35
CA ARG A 213 29.65 -34.52 22.93
C ARG A 213 28.86 -35.42 21.97
N GLY A 214 28.38 -36.58 22.44
CA GLY A 214 27.60 -37.52 21.63
C GLY A 214 26.12 -37.17 21.47
N VAL A 215 25.57 -36.24 22.26
CA VAL A 215 24.13 -35.94 22.30
C VAL A 215 23.77 -34.68 21.48
N VAL A 216 24.74 -33.82 21.15
CA VAL A 216 24.53 -32.52 20.49
C VAL A 216 24.81 -32.56 18.98
N HIS A 217 24.74 -33.74 18.36
CA HIS A 217 24.88 -33.93 16.91
C HIS A 217 23.56 -33.72 16.17
#